data_AF-A0A7V3XNP1-F1
#
_entry.id   AF-A0A7V3XNP1-F1
#
_cell.length_a   1.000
_cell.length_b   1.000
_cell.length_c   1.000
_cell.angle_alpha   90.00
_cell.angle_beta   90.00
_cell.angle_gamma   90.00
#
_symmetry.space_group_name_H-M   'P 1'
#
loop_
_entity.id
_entity.type
_entity.pdbx_description
1 polymer ?
#
loop_
_entity_poly.entity_id
_entity_poly.type
_entity_poly.pdbx_seq_one_letter_code
_entity_poly.pdbx_strand_id
1 'polypeptide(L)'
;MKRSLAFGSLLFVAAFSGCGGSSPAQAPKAAGPGQPGPAPVAVAQEGKVARADEAAAGPPAWEPRGRRDPFAIPAAREGAAGMTVASAKLTGIVRGAGNALALVETSDGLGYILKTGDTLADGRLVEIGPNSVVFTVVPRPGSNSNRVVLRLAGD
;
A
#
# COMPACT_ATOMS: atom_id res chain seq x y z
N MET A 1 43.32 -27.48 -31.68
CA MET A 1 42.64 -28.76 -31.45
C MET A 1 41.26 -28.44 -30.85
N LYS A 2 40.26 -28.06 -31.64
CA LYS A 2 39.18 -28.93 -32.17
C LYS A 2 38.55 -29.85 -31.11
N ARG A 3 37.50 -29.38 -30.42
CA ARG A 3 36.35 -30.22 -30.03
C ARG A 3 35.06 -29.39 -30.16
N SER A 4 34.28 -29.80 -31.16
CA SER A 4 32.93 -29.41 -31.51
C SER A 4 31.97 -30.46 -30.96
N LEU A 5 30.78 -30.06 -30.49
CA LEU A 5 29.52 -30.82 -30.31
C LEU A 5 28.57 -29.87 -29.53
N ALA A 6 27.67 -29.09 -30.13
CA ALA A 6 26.50 -29.38 -30.97
C ALA A 6 25.26 -29.86 -30.18
N PHE A 7 24.13 -29.23 -30.54
CA PHE A 7 22.72 -29.60 -30.35
C PHE A 7 21.98 -29.18 -29.06
N GLY A 8 20.96 -28.34 -29.28
CA GLY A 8 19.89 -28.07 -28.32
C GLY A 8 18.98 -26.92 -28.76
N SER A 9 18.56 -26.87 -30.03
CA SER A 9 17.57 -25.90 -30.51
C SER A 9 16.19 -26.30 -29.99
N LEU A 10 15.69 -25.59 -28.99
CA LEU A 10 14.35 -25.79 -28.43
C LEU A 10 13.34 -25.02 -29.29
N LEU A 11 12.59 -25.77 -30.10
CA LEU A 11 11.53 -25.28 -30.96
C LEU A 11 10.37 -24.72 -30.13
N PHE A 12 10.12 -23.44 -30.33
CA PHE A 12 9.01 -22.65 -29.82
C PHE A 12 7.74 -23.00 -30.60
N VAL A 13 6.74 -23.60 -29.95
CA VAL A 13 5.39 -23.78 -30.53
C VAL A 13 4.43 -22.87 -29.79
N ALA A 14 4.06 -21.78 -30.46
CA ALA A 14 2.99 -20.88 -30.08
C ALA A 14 1.67 -21.39 -30.66
N ALA A 15 0.66 -21.63 -29.81
CA ALA A 15 -0.71 -21.85 -30.23
C ALA A 15 -1.68 -21.34 -29.14
N PHE A 16 -1.96 -20.04 -29.14
CA PHE A 16 -3.16 -19.50 -28.49
C PHE A 16 -4.16 -19.14 -29.58
N SER A 17 -5.10 -20.07 -29.80
CA SER A 17 -6.32 -19.84 -30.58
C SER A 17 -7.17 -18.77 -29.93
N GLY A 18 -7.57 -17.79 -30.75
CA GLY A 18 -8.61 -16.84 -30.41
C GLY A 18 -10.02 -17.44 -30.47
N CYS A 19 -10.88 -16.95 -29.59
CA CYS A 19 -12.33 -16.88 -29.72
C CYS A 19 -12.74 -15.76 -28.73
N GLY A 20 -13.20 -14.59 -29.17
CA GLY A 20 -14.55 -14.42 -29.70
C GLY A 20 -15.44 -13.93 -28.56
N GLY A 21 -15.75 -12.63 -28.50
CA GLY A 21 -16.56 -12.09 -27.40
C GLY A 21 -16.75 -10.58 -27.44
N SER A 22 -17.37 -10.09 -28.51
CA SER A 22 -17.85 -8.70 -28.64
C SER A 22 -18.94 -8.41 -27.59
N SER A 23 -18.73 -7.46 -26.69
CA SER A 23 -19.79 -6.86 -25.89
C SER A 23 -19.94 -5.40 -26.28
N PRO A 24 -21.10 -4.97 -26.83
CA PRO A 24 -21.32 -3.59 -27.19
C PRO A 24 -21.63 -2.75 -25.95
N ALA A 25 -20.99 -1.59 -25.91
CA ALA A 25 -21.29 -0.49 -25.00
C ALA A 25 -22.75 -0.04 -25.17
N GLN A 26 -23.50 0.04 -24.08
CA GLN A 26 -24.72 0.85 -24.00
C GLN A 26 -24.44 2.10 -23.17
N ALA A 27 -24.44 3.24 -23.86
CA ALA A 27 -24.51 4.56 -23.26
C ALA A 27 -25.95 4.83 -22.79
N PRO A 28 -26.16 5.50 -21.63
CA PRO A 28 -27.47 5.97 -21.24
C PRO A 28 -27.90 7.17 -22.10
N LYS A 29 -29.10 7.07 -22.70
CA LYS A 29 -29.78 8.14 -23.44
C LYS A 29 -30.05 9.35 -22.53
N ALA A 30 -29.71 10.54 -23.02
CA ALA A 30 -30.24 11.82 -22.55
C ALA A 30 -31.22 12.39 -23.60
N ALA A 31 -32.40 12.83 -23.14
CA ALA A 31 -33.34 13.81 -23.73
C ALA A 31 -34.65 13.66 -22.93
N GLY A 32 -35.36 14.67 -22.45
CA GLY A 32 -35.36 16.12 -22.61
C GLY A 32 -36.58 16.69 -21.83
N PRO A 33 -36.82 17.99 -21.87
CA PRO A 33 -37.47 18.78 -20.81
C PRO A 33 -39.00 18.90 -20.93
N GLY A 34 -39.66 19.25 -19.83
CA GLY A 34 -41.08 19.62 -19.85
C GLY A 34 -41.58 20.17 -18.51
N GLN A 35 -41.34 21.45 -18.27
CA GLN A 35 -41.99 22.24 -17.20
C GLN A 35 -43.25 22.90 -17.78
N PRO A 36 -44.34 23.00 -17.00
CA PRO A 36 -44.93 24.32 -16.73
C PRO A 36 -45.36 24.49 -15.26
N GLY A 37 -45.05 25.64 -14.65
CA GLY A 37 -45.68 26.11 -13.40
C GLY A 37 -46.86 27.07 -13.70
N PRO A 38 -47.33 27.93 -12.76
CA PRO A 38 -47.18 27.95 -11.29
C PRO A 38 -48.54 28.19 -10.54
N ALA A 39 -48.46 28.26 -9.20
CA ALA A 39 -49.32 29.00 -8.22
C ALA A 39 -50.07 28.13 -7.18
N PRO A 40 -50.36 28.65 -5.96
CA PRO A 40 -49.69 29.69 -5.17
C PRO A 40 -49.23 29.19 -3.79
N VAL A 41 -48.26 29.90 -3.24
CA VAL A 41 -47.76 29.77 -1.87
C VAL A 41 -48.82 30.20 -0.83
N ALA A 42 -49.15 29.30 0.09
CA ALA A 42 -49.75 29.66 1.37
C ALA A 42 -48.65 29.64 2.44
N VAL A 43 -48.33 30.84 2.92
CA VAL A 43 -47.39 31.12 3.99
C VAL A 43 -48.05 30.72 5.32
N ALA A 44 -47.42 29.82 6.08
CA ALA A 44 -47.70 29.65 7.51
C ALA A 44 -46.37 29.72 8.26
N GLN A 45 -46.35 30.57 9.27
CA GLN A 45 -45.18 31.20 9.86
C GLN A 45 -44.44 30.27 10.83
N GLU A 46 -43.11 30.42 10.80
CA GLU A 46 -42.25 30.64 11.97
C GLU A 46 -42.48 29.77 13.21
N GLY A 47 -41.83 28.60 13.21
CA GLY A 47 -41.29 28.02 14.43
C GLY A 47 -39.79 28.27 14.47
N LYS A 48 -39.35 29.29 15.23
CA LYS A 48 -37.93 29.41 15.61
C LYS A 48 -37.56 28.20 16.46
N VAL A 49 -36.96 27.17 15.87
CA VAL A 49 -36.07 26.29 16.63
C VAL A 49 -34.70 26.91 16.59
N ALA A 50 -34.31 27.42 17.75
CA ALA A 50 -33.00 27.93 18.04
C ALA A 50 -31.94 27.04 17.41
N ARG A 51 -30.98 27.68 16.73
CA ARG A 51 -29.68 27.08 16.43
C ARG A 51 -29.01 26.86 17.79
N ALA A 52 -29.36 25.76 18.43
CA ALA A 52 -28.64 25.27 19.59
C ALA A 52 -27.25 24.89 19.08
N ASP A 53 -26.26 25.56 19.63
CA ASP A 53 -24.87 25.22 19.52
C ASP A 53 -24.66 23.72 19.72
N GLU A 54 -24.36 22.99 18.65
CA GLU A 54 -23.71 21.68 18.77
C GLU A 54 -22.43 21.68 17.95
N ALA A 55 -21.59 22.68 18.22
CA ALA A 55 -20.16 22.48 18.16
C ALA A 55 -19.78 21.65 19.39
N ALA A 56 -19.79 20.31 19.27
CA ALA A 56 -18.92 19.36 19.99
C ALA A 56 -19.38 17.88 19.93
N ALA A 57 -20.34 17.49 19.09
CA ALA A 57 -20.56 16.06 18.84
C ALA A 57 -19.39 15.54 17.98
N GLY A 58 -18.41 14.89 18.63
CA GLY A 58 -17.37 14.13 17.93
C GLY A 58 -17.97 13.08 16.99
N PRO A 59 -17.16 12.47 16.11
CA PRO A 59 -17.64 11.42 15.22
C PRO A 59 -18.37 10.32 16.02
N PRO A 60 -19.44 9.70 15.46
CA PRO A 60 -20.21 8.69 16.17
C PRO A 60 -19.30 7.52 16.59
N ALA A 61 -19.18 7.30 17.89
CA ALA A 61 -18.40 6.21 18.45
C ALA A 61 -19.16 4.88 18.31
N TRP A 62 -18.44 3.80 18.02
CA TRP A 62 -19.02 2.46 17.95
C TRP A 62 -19.38 1.94 19.34
N GLU A 63 -20.64 1.51 19.52
CA GLU A 63 -21.13 0.88 20.76
C GLU A 63 -20.93 -0.65 20.67
N PRO A 64 -20.05 -1.26 21.49
CA PRO A 64 -19.69 -2.67 21.34
C PRO A 64 -20.87 -3.62 21.48
N ARG A 65 -21.84 -3.40 22.38
CA ARG A 65 -23.02 -4.28 22.60
C ARG A 65 -22.70 -5.80 22.51
N GLY A 66 -21.56 -6.21 23.05
CA GLY A 66 -21.07 -7.61 23.02
C GLY A 66 -20.47 -8.08 21.69
N ARG A 67 -20.37 -7.21 20.67
CA ARG A 67 -19.71 -7.41 19.39
C ARG A 67 -18.37 -6.67 19.34
N ARG A 68 -17.36 -7.31 18.75
CA ARG A 68 -16.07 -6.66 18.46
C ARG A 68 -16.29 -5.51 17.48
N ASP A 69 -15.64 -4.37 17.76
CA ASP A 69 -15.66 -3.20 16.89
C ASP A 69 -15.05 -3.54 15.51
N PRO A 70 -15.83 -3.43 14.42
CA PRO A 70 -15.31 -3.68 13.07
C PRO A 70 -14.32 -2.61 12.60
N PHE A 71 -14.25 -1.46 13.27
CA PHE A 71 -13.35 -0.35 12.96
C PHE A 71 -12.11 -0.30 13.86
N ALA A 72 -12.02 -1.20 14.85
CA ALA A 72 -10.81 -1.34 15.64
C ALA A 72 -9.65 -1.75 14.73
N ILE A 73 -8.63 -0.88 14.67
CA ILE A 73 -7.43 -1.16 13.89
C ILE A 73 -6.81 -2.44 14.46
N PRO A 74 -6.68 -3.52 13.65
CA PRO A 74 -5.96 -4.69 14.08
C PRO A 74 -4.57 -4.28 14.52
N ALA A 75 -4.09 -4.79 15.66
CA ALA A 75 -2.71 -4.56 16.06
C ALA A 75 -1.81 -4.85 14.85
N ALA A 76 -1.05 -3.83 14.43
CA ALA A 76 -0.12 -4.00 13.33
C ALA A 76 0.76 -5.19 13.70
N ARG A 77 0.89 -6.15 12.79
CA ARG A 77 1.88 -7.21 12.98
C ARG A 77 3.23 -6.54 12.83
N GLU A 78 3.76 -6.00 13.94
CA GLU A 78 5.19 -5.73 14.05
C GLU A 78 5.89 -6.98 13.53
N GLY A 79 6.79 -6.82 12.55
CA GLY A 79 7.47 -7.92 11.89
C GLY A 79 7.92 -8.95 12.93
N ALA A 80 7.62 -10.23 12.65
CA ALA A 80 7.64 -11.34 13.60
C ALA A 80 8.61 -11.11 14.77
N ALA A 81 8.07 -10.98 15.99
CA ALA A 81 8.85 -10.69 17.18
C ALA A 81 10.10 -11.59 17.24
N GLY A 82 11.30 -10.99 17.10
CA GLY A 82 12.58 -11.70 16.99
C GLY A 82 13.30 -11.55 15.65
N MET A 83 12.65 -11.00 14.62
CA MET A 83 13.31 -10.65 13.36
C MET A 83 14.29 -9.50 13.57
N THR A 84 15.39 -9.48 12.81
CA THR A 84 16.36 -8.37 12.82
C THR A 84 16.55 -7.83 11.41
N VAL A 85 16.82 -6.54 11.28
CA VAL A 85 17.14 -5.95 9.96
C VAL A 85 18.38 -6.60 9.35
N ALA A 86 19.35 -7.02 10.17
CA ALA A 86 20.58 -7.65 9.70
C ALA A 86 20.35 -8.98 8.97
N SER A 87 19.23 -9.67 9.21
CA SER A 87 18.87 -10.91 8.50
C SER A 87 18.03 -10.67 7.24
N ALA A 88 17.69 -9.42 6.94
CA ALA A 88 16.95 -9.06 5.74
C ALA A 88 17.88 -8.83 4.54
N LYS A 89 17.33 -8.99 3.33
CA LYS A 89 18.03 -8.83 2.06
C LYS A 89 17.45 -7.66 1.28
N LEU A 90 18.30 -6.73 0.84
CA LEU A 90 17.88 -5.70 -0.12
C LEU A 90 17.77 -6.33 -1.51
N THR A 91 16.56 -6.39 -2.05
CA THR A 91 16.27 -6.99 -3.36
C THR A 91 16.22 -5.96 -4.48
N GLY A 92 15.86 -4.72 -4.17
CA GLY A 92 15.74 -3.67 -5.18
C GLY A 92 15.61 -2.28 -4.60
N ILE A 93 15.83 -1.28 -5.45
CA ILE A 93 15.54 0.12 -5.18
C ILE A 93 14.78 0.67 -6.38
N VAL A 94 13.58 1.21 -6.12
CA VAL A 94 12.75 1.88 -7.14
C VAL A 94 12.87 3.38 -6.94
N ARG A 95 13.19 4.12 -8.00
CA ARG A 95 13.33 5.58 -7.96
C ARG A 95 12.25 6.24 -8.82
N GLY A 96 11.54 7.20 -8.24
CA GLY A 96 10.60 8.09 -8.93
C GLY A 96 11.00 9.56 -8.83
N ALA A 97 10.17 10.44 -9.38
CA ALA A 97 10.46 11.88 -9.50
C ALA A 97 10.64 12.63 -8.16
N GLY A 98 10.24 12.05 -7.01
CA GLY A 98 10.39 12.70 -5.71
C GLY A 98 10.82 11.78 -4.57
N ASN A 99 10.88 10.46 -4.78
CA ASN A 99 11.08 9.51 -3.69
C ASN A 99 11.69 8.19 -4.21
N ALA A 100 12.51 7.59 -3.35
CA ALA A 100 13.04 6.25 -3.55
C ALA A 100 12.31 5.27 -2.61
N LEU A 101 12.12 4.05 -3.08
CA LEU A 101 11.52 2.95 -2.34
C LEU A 101 12.51 1.79 -2.31
N ALA A 102 12.69 1.18 -1.14
CA ALA A 102 13.50 0.01 -0.94
C ALA A 102 12.63 -1.24 -0.96
N LEU A 103 13.03 -2.24 -1.74
CA LEU A 103 12.42 -3.56 -1.74
C LEU A 103 13.30 -4.45 -0.87
N VAL A 104 12.74 -4.96 0.22
CA VAL A 104 13.46 -5.74 1.21
C VAL A 104 12.74 -7.06 1.42
N GLU A 105 13.46 -8.16 1.33
CA GLU A 105 12.95 -9.49 1.66
C GLU A 105 13.47 -9.90 3.04
N THR A 106 12.58 -10.34 3.92
CA THR A 106 12.98 -10.83 5.24
C THR A 106 13.43 -12.29 5.17
N SER A 107 14.06 -12.77 6.24
CA SER A 107 14.45 -14.19 6.38
C SER A 107 13.27 -15.17 6.25
N ASP A 108 12.05 -14.67 6.48
CA ASP A 108 10.81 -15.44 6.37
C ASP A 108 10.27 -15.50 4.92
N GLY A 109 10.99 -14.91 3.96
CA GLY A 109 10.59 -14.81 2.56
C GLY A 109 9.52 -13.74 2.29
N LEU A 110 9.25 -12.85 3.24
CA LEU A 110 8.25 -11.78 3.08
C LEU A 110 8.89 -10.53 2.47
N GLY A 111 8.33 -10.05 1.37
CA GLY A 111 8.75 -8.82 0.72
C GLY A 111 8.06 -7.58 1.31
N TYR A 112 8.85 -6.55 1.58
CA TYR A 112 8.45 -5.23 2.07
C TYR A 112 8.89 -4.16 1.09
N ILE A 113 8.06 -3.12 0.94
CA ILE A 113 8.39 -1.89 0.21
C ILE A 113 8.45 -0.77 1.23
N LEU A 114 9.63 -0.21 1.43
CA LEU A 114 9.91 0.76 2.48
C LEU A 114 10.28 2.12 1.88
N LYS A 115 9.79 3.18 2.49
CA LYS A 115 10.28 4.55 2.30
C LYS A 115 11.16 4.95 3.50
N THR A 116 11.94 6.02 3.33
CA THR A 116 12.65 6.64 4.45
C THR A 116 11.68 6.95 5.59
N GLY A 117 12.05 6.54 6.80
CA GLY A 117 11.25 6.67 8.01
C GLY A 117 10.47 5.41 8.38
N ASP A 118 10.31 4.42 7.48
CA ASP A 118 9.60 3.19 7.82
C ASP A 118 10.42 2.30 8.77
N THR A 119 9.72 1.48 9.53
CA THR A 119 10.32 0.51 10.46
C THR A 119 10.24 -0.89 9.86
N LEU A 120 11.34 -1.63 9.94
CA LEU A 120 11.40 -3.05 9.67
C LEU A 120 12.06 -3.72 10.87
N ALA A 121 11.41 -4.70 11.48
CA ALA A 121 11.97 -5.40 12.63
C ALA A 121 12.45 -4.44 13.74
N ASP A 122 13.73 -4.54 14.12
CA ASP A 122 14.40 -3.74 15.15
C ASP A 122 15.03 -2.43 14.62
N GLY A 123 14.82 -2.10 13.34
CA GLY A 123 15.44 -0.94 12.71
C GLY A 123 14.50 -0.02 11.96
N ARG A 124 14.87 1.26 11.94
CA ARG A 124 14.19 2.31 11.16
C ARG A 124 15.04 2.70 9.97
N LEU A 125 14.44 2.71 8.78
CA LEU A 125 15.09 3.11 7.54
C LEU A 125 15.37 4.62 7.57
N VAL A 126 16.62 5.02 7.47
CA VAL A 126 17.04 6.43 7.51
C VAL A 126 17.50 6.96 6.16
N GLU A 127 17.99 6.09 5.28
CA GLU A 127 18.53 6.50 3.98
C GLU A 127 18.36 5.41 2.92
N ILE A 128 18.04 5.83 1.69
CA ILE A 128 18.01 4.97 0.50
C ILE A 128 19.02 5.52 -0.50
N GLY A 129 20.16 4.84 -0.61
CA GLY A 129 21.25 5.13 -1.53
C GLY A 129 21.00 4.57 -2.95
N PRO A 130 22.01 4.56 -3.83
CA PRO A 130 21.90 4.00 -5.19
C PRO A 130 21.81 2.47 -5.20
N ASN A 131 22.58 1.81 -4.35
CA ASN A 131 22.69 0.35 -4.25
C ASN A 131 22.61 -0.15 -2.81
N SER A 132 22.28 0.73 -1.87
CA SER A 132 22.27 0.41 -0.44
C SER A 132 21.16 1.14 0.29
N VAL A 133 20.79 0.60 1.43
CA VAL A 133 19.86 1.22 2.37
C VAL A 133 20.45 1.19 3.77
N VAL A 134 20.13 2.20 4.55
CA VAL A 134 20.70 2.39 5.88
C VAL A 134 19.59 2.35 6.90
N PHE A 135 19.75 1.50 7.90
CA PHE A 135 18.87 1.42 9.05
C PHE A 135 19.59 1.87 10.32
N THR A 136 18.86 2.54 11.19
CA THR A 136 19.24 2.71 12.60
C THR A 136 18.53 1.66 13.44
N VAL A 137 19.25 0.92 14.28
CA VAL A 137 18.72 -0.21 15.06
C VAL A 137 18.82 0.04 16.56
N VAL A 138 17.79 -0.34 17.32
CA VAL A 138 17.80 -0.16 18.77
C VAL A 138 19.06 -0.84 19.36
N PRO A 139 19.93 -0.12 20.11
CA PRO A 139 21.15 -0.68 20.64
C PRO A 139 20.87 -1.91 21.50
N ARG A 140 21.54 -3.01 21.18
CA ARG A 140 21.51 -4.21 22.03
C ARG A 140 22.69 -4.20 23.00
N PRO A 141 22.50 -4.66 24.26
CA PRO A 141 23.60 -4.81 25.20
C PRO A 141 24.74 -5.64 24.59
N GLY A 142 25.95 -5.08 24.55
CA GLY A 142 27.13 -5.72 23.95
C GLY A 142 27.37 -5.43 22.46
N SER A 143 26.50 -4.67 21.79
CA SER A 143 26.74 -4.19 20.41
C SER A 143 27.07 -2.69 20.41
N ASN A 144 28.16 -2.33 19.74
CA ASN A 144 28.66 -0.95 19.63
C ASN A 144 28.17 -0.22 18.37
N SER A 145 27.35 -0.86 17.52
CA SER A 145 26.78 -0.23 16.32
C SER A 145 25.25 -0.17 16.37
N ASN A 146 24.70 1.03 16.20
CA ASN A 146 23.28 1.33 16.01
C ASN A 146 22.97 1.48 14.50
N ARG A 147 23.85 1.04 13.60
CA ARG A 147 23.68 1.26 12.15
C ARG A 147 23.90 -0.04 11.38
N VAL A 148 22.94 -0.37 10.54
CA VAL A 148 22.99 -1.52 9.64
C VAL A 148 22.84 -1.02 8.20
N VAL A 149 23.70 -1.49 7.30
CA VAL A 149 23.64 -1.15 5.88
C VAL A 149 23.37 -2.42 5.10
N LEU A 150 22.26 -2.46 4.37
CA LEU A 150 21.98 -3.54 3.43
C LEU A 150 22.38 -3.09 2.02
N ARG A 151 22.97 -4.00 1.24
CA ARG A 151 23.41 -3.77 -0.13
C ARG A 151 22.67 -4.68 -1.09
N LEU A 152 22.51 -4.22 -2.33
CA LEU A 152 21.91 -5.02 -3.40
C LEU A 152 22.76 -6.27 -3.63
N ALA A 153 22.09 -7.41 -3.82
CA ALA A 153 22.78 -8.63 -4.17
C ALA A 153 23.32 -8.51 -5.61
N GLY A 154 24.65 -8.54 -5.76
CA GLY A 154 25.33 -8.47 -7.06
C GLY A 154 26.40 -7.38 -7.21
N ASP A 155 26.65 -6.57 -6.17
CA ASP A 155 27.84 -5.71 -6.06
C ASP A 155 29.06 -6.43 -5.46
#